data_AF-A0A3D3XXB2-F1
#
_entry.id   AF-A0A3D3XXB2-F1
#
_cell.length_a   1.000
_cell.length_b   1.000
_cell.length_c   1.000
_cell.angle_alpha   90.00
_cell.angle_beta   90.00
_cell.angle_gamma   90.00
#
_symmetry.space_group_name_H-M   'P 1'
#
loop_
_entity.id
_entity.type
_entity.pdbx_description
1 polymer ?
#
loop_
_entity_poly.entity_id
_entity_poly.type
_entity_poly.pdbx_seq_one_letter_code
_entity_poly.pdbx_strand_id
1 'polypeptide(L)'
;MTTDYDIVIVGAGSAGSAIASRVSEDPNRSVLLLEAGPDYKDPGGTPFDLINGHNNSYRDHDWGLSYSPTQGRNMPLPRGKVTGGSSAVNTTIALRGIPEDFDEWDDCGNSEWAWEKVLPAFKRLERDLDFPHADYHGDAGPISIRRYPEAELLEQQQAFLESARSLGYPYCEDANAPDSTGAGPHPMNKLGRMRVSCAIGYLAPARARPNLTIEANTFVRRLIVDRDRCTGVEVERENGTIERVRGQSVVLSAGAIMSPAILKRSGIGPRRELEKFGIDVIRDANGVGGNLCDHPALAISCVAKDSAIIDTDQPLIQTILRYTAADSDKRNDLQIELLSFGGNREGNASFAIAAVLEYTFGRGELRLASADPHVAPIIENRFCEDDRDARRLASCFRDTLAFAEAPPLANMIEKLAFPNLDRGIDDESILKLCKERSGSGYHPCGTARMGPKENPDSVVNEFGQLHGLANVLIADASIMPSVPRANTNLTSIMIGEKIGEWLRASPSIYGF
;
A
#
# COMPACT_ATOMS: atom_id res chain seq x y z
N MET A 1 36.62 -0.10 6.85
CA MET A 1 36.31 0.53 8.16
C MET A 1 34.81 0.39 8.32
N THR A 2 34.32 -0.24 9.39
CA THR A 2 32.87 -0.32 9.64
C THR A 2 32.40 1.07 10.10
N THR A 3 31.64 1.75 9.25
CA THR A 3 30.93 2.98 9.62
C THR A 3 29.76 2.58 10.51
N ASP A 4 29.75 3.08 11.74
CA ASP A 4 28.64 2.89 12.68
C ASP A 4 27.64 4.03 12.45
N TYR A 5 26.36 3.69 12.27
CA TYR A 5 25.27 4.67 12.12
C TYR A 5 24.42 4.72 13.39
N ASP A 6 23.83 5.87 13.69
CA ASP A 6 22.85 5.98 14.76
C ASP A 6 21.56 5.25 14.36
N ILE A 7 21.11 5.45 13.12
CA ILE A 7 19.88 4.85 12.59
C ILE A 7 20.14 4.23 11.22
N VAL A 8 19.79 2.95 11.08
CA VAL A 8 19.76 2.23 9.79
C VAL A 8 18.31 1.96 9.42
N ILE A 9 17.88 2.42 8.25
CA ILE A 9 16.54 2.25 7.70
C ILE A 9 16.61 1.25 6.55
N VAL A 10 15.82 0.19 6.63
CA VAL A 10 15.79 -0.90 5.65
C VAL A 10 14.57 -0.73 4.75
N GLY A 11 14.80 -0.35 3.49
CA GLY A 11 13.79 -0.10 2.48
C GLY A 11 13.57 1.39 2.25
N ALA A 12 13.88 1.88 1.05
CA ALA A 12 13.64 3.26 0.64
C ALA A 12 12.25 3.44 0.02
N GLY A 13 11.25 2.71 0.53
CA GLY A 13 9.87 2.80 0.10
C GLY A 13 9.13 4.03 0.64
N SER A 14 7.80 3.99 0.64
CA SER A 14 6.96 5.12 1.06
C SER A 14 7.25 5.57 2.50
N ALA A 15 7.24 4.63 3.45
CA ALA A 15 7.51 4.94 4.85
C ALA A 15 8.99 5.26 5.10
N GLY A 16 9.91 4.41 4.61
CA GLY A 16 11.35 4.58 4.83
C GLY A 16 11.90 5.89 4.28
N SER A 17 11.38 6.37 3.15
CA SER A 17 11.74 7.69 2.60
C SER A 17 11.32 8.84 3.53
N ALA A 18 10.12 8.77 4.11
CA ALA A 18 9.64 9.78 5.05
C ALA A 18 10.44 9.76 6.36
N ILE A 19 10.75 8.58 6.89
CA ILE A 19 11.56 8.41 8.11
C ILE A 19 12.97 8.95 7.90
N ALA A 20 13.62 8.60 6.79
CA ALA A 20 14.97 9.07 6.47
C ALA A 20 15.00 10.61 6.35
N SER A 21 13.98 11.19 5.71
CA SER A 21 13.84 12.63 5.63
C SER A 21 13.63 13.26 7.01
N ARG A 22 12.73 12.76 7.85
CA ARG A 22 12.52 13.33 9.19
C ARG A 22 13.75 13.22 10.07
N VAL A 23 14.26 12.02 10.27
CA VAL A 23 15.38 11.77 11.19
C VAL A 23 16.63 12.57 10.79
N SER A 24 16.91 12.72 9.49
CA SER A 24 18.07 13.47 9.02
C SER A 24 17.94 15.00 9.18
N GLU A 25 16.79 15.54 9.55
CA GLU A 25 16.64 16.95 9.92
C GLU A 25 17.44 17.29 11.20
N ASP A 26 17.75 16.31 12.05
CA ASP A 26 18.70 16.47 13.15
C ASP A 26 20.14 16.26 12.63
N PRO A 27 20.96 17.32 12.51
CA PRO A 27 22.30 17.22 11.94
C PRO A 27 23.28 16.42 12.82
N ASN A 28 22.90 16.10 14.06
CA ASN A 28 23.74 15.32 14.99
C ASN A 28 23.54 13.81 14.86
N ARG A 29 22.67 13.35 13.96
CA ARG A 29 22.40 11.92 13.74
C ARG A 29 22.87 11.45 12.39
N SER A 30 23.65 10.39 12.38
CA SER A 30 24.04 9.65 11.19
C SER A 30 22.93 8.67 10.79
N VAL A 31 22.43 8.81 9.56
CA VAL A 31 21.33 8.02 9.02
C VAL A 31 21.79 7.28 7.77
N LEU A 32 21.57 5.97 7.75
CA LEU A 32 21.75 5.14 6.56
C LEU A 32 20.41 4.62 6.07
N LEU A 33 20.09 4.87 4.81
CA LEU A 33 18.92 4.32 4.12
C LEU A 33 19.38 3.28 3.08
N LEU A 34 18.90 2.05 3.24
CA LEU A 34 19.24 0.91 2.39
C LEU A 34 18.09 0.57 1.44
N GLU A 35 18.40 0.40 0.15
CA GLU A 35 17.43 -0.01 -0.87
C GLU A 35 17.98 -1.15 -1.73
N ALA A 36 17.16 -2.17 -1.97
CA ALA A 36 17.54 -3.33 -2.77
C ALA A 36 17.53 -3.04 -4.28
N GLY A 37 16.67 -2.12 -4.72
CA GLY A 37 16.59 -1.64 -6.10
C GLY A 37 17.55 -0.48 -6.40
N PRO A 38 17.53 0.00 -7.66
CA PRO A 38 18.35 1.13 -8.08
C PRO A 38 17.88 2.45 -7.49
N ASP A 39 18.75 3.45 -7.58
CA ASP A 39 18.48 4.82 -7.17
C ASP A 39 18.80 5.79 -8.31
N TYR A 40 17.81 6.59 -8.70
CA TYR A 40 17.93 7.60 -9.75
C TYR A 40 18.03 8.98 -9.10
N LYS A 41 19.27 9.39 -8.80
CA LYS A 41 19.56 10.64 -8.07
C LYS A 41 19.27 11.89 -8.88
N ASP A 42 19.50 11.82 -10.19
CA ASP A 42 19.25 12.90 -11.13
C ASP A 42 17.88 12.69 -11.79
N PRO A 43 16.93 13.65 -11.69
CA PRO A 43 15.67 13.60 -12.40
C PRO A 43 15.82 13.33 -13.90
N GLY A 44 16.88 13.85 -14.54
CA GLY A 44 17.13 13.65 -15.98
C GLY A 44 17.47 12.20 -16.37
N GLY A 45 17.93 11.40 -15.41
CA GLY A 45 18.27 9.98 -15.60
C GLY A 45 17.18 9.00 -15.13
N THR A 46 16.05 9.51 -14.64
CA THR A 46 14.96 8.65 -14.16
C THR A 46 14.20 8.05 -15.36
N PRO A 47 14.00 6.72 -15.42
CA PRO A 47 13.20 6.06 -16.46
C PRO A 47 11.82 6.69 -16.64
N PHE A 48 11.38 6.80 -17.90
CA PHE A 48 10.13 7.48 -18.24
C PHE A 48 8.90 6.82 -17.60
N ASP A 49 8.88 5.50 -17.47
CA ASP A 49 7.79 4.75 -16.85
C ASP A 49 7.64 5.04 -15.35
N LEU A 50 8.74 5.33 -14.64
CA LEU A 50 8.70 5.79 -13.25
C LEU A 50 8.23 7.24 -13.13
N ILE A 51 8.52 8.08 -14.13
CA ILE A 51 8.03 9.48 -14.18
C ILE A 51 6.55 9.51 -14.56
N ASN A 52 6.10 8.62 -15.44
CA ASN A 52 4.75 8.63 -15.99
C ASN A 52 3.71 8.09 -14.98
N GLY A 53 2.93 8.99 -14.38
CA GLY A 53 1.82 8.70 -13.47
C GLY A 53 0.50 8.36 -14.17
N HIS A 54 0.46 8.21 -15.49
CA HIS A 54 -0.73 7.70 -16.20
C HIS A 54 -0.85 6.18 -16.10
N ASN A 55 0.27 5.48 -15.90
CA ASN A 55 0.36 4.04 -15.90
C ASN A 55 1.10 3.53 -14.66
N ASN A 56 0.88 2.26 -14.35
CA ASN A 56 1.69 1.53 -13.39
C ASN A 56 3.03 1.11 -14.02
N SER A 57 4.13 1.13 -13.24
CA SER A 57 5.46 0.67 -13.67
C SER A 57 5.81 -0.66 -12.98
N TYR A 58 5.32 -1.78 -13.54
CA TYR A 58 5.43 -3.11 -12.90
C TYR A 58 6.33 -4.08 -13.67
N ARG A 59 7.34 -3.58 -14.39
CA ARG A 59 8.23 -4.43 -15.22
C ARG A 59 9.67 -4.39 -14.72
N ASP A 60 10.37 -3.31 -15.01
CA ASP A 60 11.83 -3.27 -14.86
C ASP A 60 12.27 -3.10 -13.40
N HIS A 61 11.38 -2.58 -12.55
CA HIS A 61 11.62 -2.33 -11.13
C HIS A 61 10.66 -3.10 -10.23
N ASP A 62 10.26 -4.30 -10.64
CA ASP A 62 9.36 -5.16 -9.87
C ASP A 62 10.12 -6.20 -9.02
N TRP A 63 9.59 -6.53 -7.84
CA TRP A 63 10.13 -7.62 -7.02
C TRP A 63 9.89 -9.02 -7.61
N GLY A 64 9.00 -9.17 -8.60
CA GLY A 64 8.69 -10.45 -9.23
C GLY A 64 7.92 -11.41 -8.32
N LEU A 65 7.16 -10.88 -7.36
CA LEU A 65 6.43 -11.69 -6.39
C LEU A 65 5.19 -12.33 -7.01
N SER A 66 4.75 -13.43 -6.40
CA SER A 66 3.47 -14.05 -6.69
C SER A 66 2.72 -14.36 -5.40
N TYR A 67 1.40 -14.45 -5.50
CA TYR A 67 0.52 -14.69 -4.36
C TYR A 67 -0.69 -15.53 -4.76
N SER A 68 -1.28 -16.16 -3.75
CA SER A 68 -2.52 -16.91 -3.86
C SER A 68 -3.69 -16.03 -3.35
N PRO A 69 -4.44 -15.36 -4.25
CA PRO A 69 -5.59 -14.54 -3.84
C PRO A 69 -6.70 -15.40 -3.24
N THR A 70 -7.04 -16.48 -3.94
CA THR A 70 -8.09 -17.44 -3.59
C THR A 70 -7.57 -18.87 -3.80
N GLN A 71 -8.30 -19.88 -3.34
CA GLN A 71 -7.86 -21.27 -3.43
C GLN A 71 -7.55 -21.70 -4.87
N GLY A 72 -6.39 -22.35 -5.05
CA GLY A 72 -5.97 -22.91 -6.33
C GLY A 72 -5.55 -21.90 -7.39
N ARG A 73 -5.41 -20.61 -7.04
CA ARG A 73 -4.92 -19.56 -7.95
C ARG A 73 -3.57 -19.04 -7.51
N ASN A 74 -2.74 -18.69 -8.48
CA ASN A 74 -1.51 -17.95 -8.28
C ASN A 74 -1.48 -16.79 -9.29
N MET A 75 -1.13 -15.59 -8.83
CA MET A 75 -1.09 -14.38 -9.64
C MET A 75 0.17 -13.56 -9.32
N PRO A 76 0.66 -12.72 -10.25
CA PRO A 76 1.69 -11.74 -9.94
C PRO A 76 1.21 -10.76 -8.86
N LEU A 77 2.11 -10.40 -7.94
CA LEU A 77 1.91 -9.37 -6.92
C LEU A 77 2.95 -8.25 -7.11
N PRO A 78 2.71 -7.28 -8.00
CA PRO A 78 3.70 -6.25 -8.29
C PRO A 78 4.07 -5.43 -7.06
N ARG A 79 5.36 -5.21 -6.81
CA ARG A 79 5.89 -4.36 -5.74
C ARG A 79 7.13 -3.63 -6.25
N GLY A 80 7.20 -2.34 -6.00
CA GLY A 80 8.34 -1.52 -6.43
C GLY A 80 9.64 -1.93 -5.71
N LYS A 81 10.66 -2.26 -6.50
CA LYS A 81 12.05 -2.50 -6.14
C LYS A 81 12.93 -1.41 -6.77
N VAL A 82 12.83 -0.21 -6.21
CA VAL A 82 13.52 1.01 -6.63
C VAL A 82 13.42 2.02 -5.49
N THR A 83 14.31 3.01 -5.43
CA THR A 83 14.15 4.11 -4.46
C THR A 83 12.81 4.81 -4.66
N GLY A 84 12.06 5.03 -3.56
CA GLY A 84 10.64 5.40 -3.54
C GLY A 84 9.69 4.20 -3.41
N GLY A 85 10.18 2.97 -3.64
CA GLY A 85 9.46 1.71 -3.53
C GLY A 85 8.16 1.70 -4.32
N SER A 86 7.08 1.18 -3.73
CA SER A 86 5.79 1.08 -4.41
C SER A 86 5.17 2.45 -4.77
N SER A 87 5.55 3.55 -4.10
CA SER A 87 5.10 4.90 -4.50
C SER A 87 5.67 5.36 -5.85
N ALA A 88 6.78 4.77 -6.31
CA ALA A 88 7.41 5.07 -7.59
C ALA A 88 6.76 4.33 -8.78
N VAL A 89 5.91 3.32 -8.50
CA VAL A 89 5.37 2.43 -9.54
C VAL A 89 3.85 2.30 -9.56
N ASN A 90 3.15 2.79 -8.53
CA ASN A 90 1.70 2.60 -8.35
C ASN A 90 0.81 3.42 -9.31
N THR A 91 -0.49 3.43 -9.06
CA THR A 91 -1.48 4.16 -9.87
C THR A 91 -1.51 5.67 -9.61
N THR A 92 -0.70 6.18 -8.68
CA THR A 92 -0.74 7.57 -8.17
C THR A 92 -2.03 7.98 -7.46
N ILE A 93 -2.81 7.03 -6.94
CA ILE A 93 -3.97 7.34 -6.09
C ILE A 93 -3.48 7.82 -4.72
N ALA A 94 -4.04 8.93 -4.26
CA ALA A 94 -3.73 9.61 -3.01
C ALA A 94 -4.97 9.70 -2.11
N LEU A 95 -5.68 8.58 -1.97
CA LEU A 95 -6.83 8.42 -1.10
C LEU A 95 -6.38 8.15 0.35
N ARG A 96 -7.10 8.70 1.33
CA ARG A 96 -6.90 8.47 2.76
C ARG A 96 -7.94 7.50 3.31
N GLY A 97 -7.55 6.75 4.35
CA GLY A 97 -8.51 6.10 5.23
C GLY A 97 -9.44 7.12 5.87
N ILE A 98 -10.60 6.66 6.34
CA ILE A 98 -11.57 7.50 7.05
C ILE A 98 -11.30 7.48 8.56
N PRO A 99 -11.80 8.47 9.33
CA PRO A 99 -11.57 8.54 10.78
C PRO A 99 -11.77 7.21 11.51
N GLU A 100 -12.85 6.50 11.19
CA GLU A 100 -13.23 5.24 11.82
C GLU A 100 -12.21 4.11 11.57
N ASP A 101 -11.37 4.17 10.53
CA ASP A 101 -10.27 3.21 10.36
C ASP A 101 -9.23 3.34 11.47
N PHE A 102 -8.96 4.57 11.86
CA PHE A 102 -7.94 4.94 12.84
C PHE A 102 -8.47 4.83 14.27
N ASP A 103 -9.76 5.11 14.47
CA ASP A 103 -10.44 4.85 15.74
C ASP A 103 -10.48 3.34 16.03
N GLU A 104 -10.67 2.49 15.00
CA GLU A 104 -10.55 1.02 15.17
C GLU A 104 -9.11 0.58 15.50
N TRP A 105 -8.09 1.34 15.08
CA TRP A 105 -6.70 1.08 15.50
C TRP A 105 -6.46 1.49 16.96
N ASP A 106 -7.05 2.59 17.41
CA ASP A 106 -7.07 3.00 18.82
C ASP A 106 -7.75 1.93 19.69
N ASP A 107 -8.93 1.44 19.29
CA ASP A 107 -9.65 0.36 19.97
C ASP A 107 -8.82 -0.93 20.11
N CYS A 108 -7.84 -1.14 19.21
CA CYS A 108 -6.86 -2.23 19.31
C CYS A 108 -5.75 -1.99 20.34
N GLY A 109 -5.81 -0.92 21.13
CA GLY A 109 -4.83 -0.51 22.14
C GLY A 109 -3.70 0.37 21.60
N ASN A 110 -3.93 1.11 20.51
CA ASN A 110 -2.91 1.94 19.85
C ASN A 110 -3.32 3.42 19.87
N SER A 111 -3.45 3.98 21.06
CA SER A 111 -4.01 5.31 21.27
C SER A 111 -3.28 6.44 20.53
N GLU A 112 -2.01 6.27 20.20
CA GLU A 112 -1.27 7.24 19.38
C GLU A 112 -1.68 7.29 17.91
N TRP A 113 -2.62 6.43 17.50
CA TRP A 113 -3.09 6.24 16.13
C TRP A 113 -4.56 6.60 15.90
N ALA A 114 -5.28 7.11 16.91
CA ALA A 114 -6.61 7.70 16.75
C ALA A 114 -6.61 8.79 15.67
N TRP A 115 -7.76 9.03 15.02
CA TRP A 115 -7.86 9.93 13.85
C TRP A 115 -7.22 11.30 14.09
N GLU A 116 -7.53 11.94 15.23
CA GLU A 116 -7.04 13.25 15.59
C GLU A 116 -5.51 13.30 15.78
N LYS A 117 -4.88 12.16 16.07
CA LYS A 117 -3.43 12.03 16.23
C LYS A 117 -2.70 11.65 14.95
N VAL A 118 -3.40 11.09 13.96
CA VAL A 118 -2.82 10.80 12.63
C VAL A 118 -3.04 11.96 11.65
N LEU A 119 -4.12 12.72 11.79
CA LEU A 119 -4.44 13.85 10.92
C LEU A 119 -3.29 14.86 10.80
N PRO A 120 -2.58 15.27 11.88
CA PRO A 120 -1.43 16.17 11.74
C PRO A 120 -0.32 15.62 10.86
N ALA A 121 -0.10 14.31 10.83
CA ALA A 121 0.88 13.67 9.95
C ALA A 121 0.39 13.58 8.49
N PHE A 122 -0.91 13.33 8.27
CA PHE A 122 -1.51 13.45 6.94
C PHE A 122 -1.42 14.88 6.38
N LYS A 123 -1.65 15.91 7.21
CA LYS A 123 -1.44 17.31 6.80
C LYS A 123 0.04 17.61 6.52
N ARG A 124 0.97 17.03 7.28
CA ARG A 124 2.41 17.27 7.11
C ARG A 124 2.97 16.67 5.82
N LEU A 125 2.48 15.50 5.41
CA LEU A 125 2.94 14.83 4.17
C LEU A 125 2.39 15.48 2.89
N GLU A 126 1.26 16.17 2.99
CA GLU A 126 0.47 16.63 1.85
C GLU A 126 0.67 18.11 1.53
N ARG A 127 0.72 18.41 0.22
CA ARG A 127 0.35 19.69 -0.36
C ARG A 127 -0.84 19.48 -1.29
N ASP A 128 -2.05 19.70 -0.80
CA ASP A 128 -3.29 19.63 -1.57
C ASP A 128 -3.44 20.92 -2.38
N LEU A 129 -3.61 20.78 -3.69
CA LEU A 129 -3.70 21.90 -4.62
C LEU A 129 -5.14 22.36 -4.86
N ASP A 130 -6.14 21.55 -4.48
CA ASP A 130 -7.56 21.83 -4.74
C ASP A 130 -8.27 22.34 -3.48
N PHE A 131 -7.92 21.82 -2.30
CA PHE A 131 -8.52 22.16 -1.01
C PHE A 131 -7.51 22.67 0.04
N PRO A 132 -6.58 23.60 -0.30
CA PRO A 132 -5.52 24.03 0.62
C PRO A 132 -6.02 24.75 1.88
N HIS A 133 -7.28 25.20 1.89
CA HIS A 133 -7.89 25.94 3.00
C HIS A 133 -8.70 25.06 3.95
N ALA A 134 -8.94 23.79 3.61
CA ALA A 134 -9.69 22.89 4.46
C ALA A 134 -8.86 22.48 5.68
N ASP A 135 -9.45 22.50 6.87
CA ASP A 135 -8.74 22.25 8.13
C ASP A 135 -8.12 20.84 8.22
N TYR A 136 -8.57 19.91 7.38
CA TYR A 136 -8.08 18.54 7.29
C TYR A 136 -7.04 18.31 6.17
N HIS A 137 -6.71 19.33 5.37
CA HIS A 137 -5.70 19.27 4.32
C HIS A 137 -4.40 20.00 4.70
N GLY A 138 -3.30 19.53 4.13
CA GLY A 138 -2.00 20.22 4.16
C GLY A 138 -1.77 21.03 2.89
N ASP A 139 -1.01 22.12 2.97
CA ASP A 139 -0.73 23.03 1.85
C ASP A 139 0.76 23.14 1.49
N ALA A 140 1.64 22.45 2.23
CA ALA A 140 3.09 22.63 2.15
C ALA A 140 3.90 21.33 2.20
N GLY A 141 3.24 20.18 2.33
CA GLY A 141 3.91 18.89 2.42
C GLY A 141 4.60 18.44 1.13
N PRO A 142 5.49 17.45 1.22
CA PRO A 142 6.32 16.98 0.11
C PRO A 142 5.53 16.27 -1.01
N ILE A 143 4.36 15.72 -0.72
CA ILE A 143 3.52 15.02 -1.70
C ILE A 143 2.44 15.96 -2.19
N SER A 144 2.56 16.42 -3.45
CA SER A 144 1.52 17.22 -4.08
C SER A 144 0.34 16.34 -4.47
N ILE A 145 -0.87 16.74 -4.09
CA ILE A 145 -2.12 16.05 -4.38
C ILE A 145 -3.02 16.98 -5.18
N ARG A 146 -3.64 16.44 -6.21
CA ARG A 146 -4.66 17.13 -7.02
C ARG A 146 -5.74 16.18 -7.50
N ARG A 147 -6.84 16.74 -7.97
CA ARG A 147 -7.95 16.04 -8.59
C ARG A 147 -8.06 16.47 -10.06
N TYR A 148 -8.78 15.69 -10.84
CA TYR A 148 -9.10 16.04 -12.22
C TYR A 148 -10.33 16.94 -12.24
N PRO A 149 -10.26 18.17 -12.77
CA PRO A 149 -11.48 18.92 -13.07
C PRO A 149 -12.26 18.23 -14.18
N GLU A 150 -13.56 18.49 -14.27
CA GLU A 150 -14.46 17.86 -15.25
C GLU A 150 -13.94 17.97 -16.70
N ALA A 151 -13.38 19.13 -17.05
CA ALA A 151 -12.80 19.38 -18.39
C ALA A 151 -11.56 18.53 -18.73
N GLU A 152 -10.92 17.89 -17.75
CA GLU A 152 -9.79 16.98 -17.95
C GLU A 152 -10.20 15.49 -17.84
N LEU A 153 -11.46 15.19 -17.52
CA LEU A 153 -11.94 13.82 -17.46
C LEU A 153 -12.13 13.24 -18.87
N LEU A 154 -11.70 12.00 -19.06
CA LEU A 154 -12.00 11.23 -20.26
C LEU A 154 -13.50 10.96 -20.38
N GLU A 155 -14.00 10.73 -21.59
CA GLU A 155 -15.43 10.56 -21.86
C GLU A 155 -16.06 9.46 -21.02
N GLN A 156 -15.40 8.31 -20.88
CA GLN A 156 -15.87 7.19 -20.07
C GLN A 156 -15.87 7.49 -18.57
N GLN A 157 -14.97 8.38 -18.10
CA GLN A 157 -14.89 8.80 -16.70
C GLN A 157 -16.01 9.82 -16.38
N GLN A 158 -16.33 10.72 -17.32
CA GLN A 158 -17.51 11.59 -17.21
C GLN A 158 -18.80 10.76 -17.20
N ALA A 159 -18.88 9.77 -18.11
CA ALA A 159 -20.02 8.88 -18.20
C ALA A 159 -20.24 8.06 -16.92
N PHE A 160 -19.16 7.62 -16.26
CA PHE A 160 -19.23 6.96 -14.96
C PHE A 160 -19.86 7.84 -13.89
N LEU A 161 -19.43 9.10 -13.75
CA LEU A 161 -20.01 10.02 -12.74
C LEU A 161 -21.48 10.32 -13.01
N GLU A 162 -21.87 10.50 -14.27
CA GLU A 162 -23.26 10.72 -14.64
C GLU A 162 -24.13 9.47 -14.41
N SER A 163 -23.60 8.27 -14.72
CA SER A 163 -24.26 7.00 -14.38
C SER A 163 -24.37 6.80 -12.86
N ALA A 164 -23.37 7.20 -12.07
CA ALA A 164 -23.46 7.15 -10.61
C ALA A 164 -24.60 8.04 -10.10
N ARG A 165 -24.73 9.26 -10.66
CA ARG A 165 -25.81 10.20 -10.33
C ARG A 165 -27.18 9.63 -10.71
N SER A 166 -27.31 9.00 -11.87
CA SER A 166 -28.58 8.41 -12.32
C SER A 166 -29.01 7.18 -11.48
N LEU A 167 -28.02 6.45 -10.94
CA LEU A 167 -28.22 5.36 -9.98
C LEU A 167 -28.48 5.86 -8.54
N GLY A 168 -28.45 7.18 -8.29
CA GLY A 168 -28.79 7.78 -7.01
C GLY A 168 -27.63 7.94 -6.03
N TYR A 169 -26.38 7.72 -6.46
CA TYR A 169 -25.21 8.01 -5.63
C TYR A 169 -24.96 9.53 -5.55
N PRO A 170 -24.64 10.08 -4.37
CA PRO A 170 -24.35 11.50 -4.22
C PRO A 170 -23.04 11.86 -4.92
N TYR A 171 -22.91 13.12 -5.32
CA TYR A 171 -21.63 13.66 -5.79
C TYR A 171 -20.70 13.95 -4.61
N CYS A 172 -19.42 13.63 -4.78
CA CYS A 172 -18.37 13.83 -3.79
C CYS A 172 -17.22 14.64 -4.41
N GLU A 173 -17.13 15.93 -4.09
CA GLU A 173 -16.03 16.76 -4.62
C GLU A 173 -14.66 16.38 -4.08
N ASP A 174 -14.61 15.88 -2.83
CA ASP A 174 -13.39 15.55 -2.13
C ASP A 174 -13.52 14.23 -1.35
N ALA A 175 -12.99 13.16 -1.93
CA ALA A 175 -12.99 11.83 -1.31
C ALA A 175 -12.07 11.71 -0.07
N ASN A 176 -11.23 12.72 0.21
CA ASN A 176 -10.39 12.79 1.40
C ASN A 176 -11.01 13.60 2.55
N ALA A 177 -12.17 14.23 2.34
CA ALA A 177 -12.90 14.86 3.42
C ALA A 177 -13.35 13.80 4.45
N PRO A 178 -13.26 14.05 5.76
CA PRO A 178 -13.49 13.04 6.81
C PRO A 178 -14.84 12.32 6.68
N ASP A 179 -15.89 13.09 6.37
CA ASP A 179 -17.28 12.60 6.30
C ASP A 179 -17.73 12.28 4.87
N SER A 180 -16.80 12.27 3.90
CA SER A 180 -17.14 12.09 2.48
C SER A 180 -17.77 10.73 2.18
N THR A 181 -18.67 10.73 1.19
CA THR A 181 -19.24 9.55 0.53
C THR A 181 -19.78 9.98 -0.84
N GLY A 182 -19.88 9.05 -1.79
CA GLY A 182 -20.37 9.33 -3.14
C GLY A 182 -19.31 9.20 -4.23
N ALA A 183 -19.70 9.65 -5.43
CA ALA A 183 -18.91 9.57 -6.64
C ALA A 183 -18.29 10.92 -7.02
N GLY A 184 -17.02 10.91 -7.43
CA GLY A 184 -16.31 12.12 -7.86
C GLY A 184 -14.88 11.87 -8.31
N PRO A 185 -14.06 12.93 -8.45
CA PRO A 185 -12.70 12.80 -8.92
C PRO A 185 -11.79 12.16 -7.86
N HIS A 186 -10.90 11.27 -8.29
CA HIS A 186 -9.87 10.73 -7.40
C HIS A 186 -8.85 11.80 -7.01
N PRO A 187 -8.41 11.84 -5.75
CA PRO A 187 -7.19 12.53 -5.37
C PRO A 187 -5.97 11.75 -5.88
N MET A 188 -5.05 12.45 -6.54
CA MET A 188 -3.88 11.86 -7.20
C MET A 188 -2.58 12.55 -6.82
N ASN A 189 -1.52 11.79 -6.51
CA ASN A 189 -0.18 12.33 -6.25
C ASN A 189 0.66 12.48 -7.53
N LYS A 190 0.18 13.32 -8.47
CA LYS A 190 0.87 13.63 -9.73
C LYS A 190 0.56 15.04 -10.23
N LEU A 191 1.46 15.61 -11.03
CA LEU A 191 1.30 16.90 -11.70
C LEU A 191 1.33 16.68 -13.22
N GLY A 192 0.16 16.72 -13.85
CA GLY A 192 0.01 16.25 -15.24
C GLY A 192 0.43 14.78 -15.34
N ARG A 193 1.39 14.48 -16.22
CA ARG A 193 1.98 13.14 -16.34
C ARG A 193 3.01 12.81 -15.26
N MET A 194 3.54 13.79 -14.53
CA MET A 194 4.64 13.57 -13.60
C MET A 194 4.13 12.99 -12.27
N ARG A 195 4.47 11.74 -11.99
CA ARG A 195 4.30 11.09 -10.68
C ARG A 195 5.07 11.84 -9.60
N VAL A 196 4.46 12.04 -8.44
CA VAL A 196 5.12 12.56 -7.24
C VAL A 196 5.31 11.41 -6.25
N SER A 197 6.37 10.62 -6.45
CA SER A 197 6.75 9.51 -5.57
C SER A 197 7.46 10.01 -4.31
N CYS A 198 7.70 9.12 -3.34
CA CYS A 198 8.49 9.48 -2.15
C CYS A 198 9.97 9.74 -2.46
N ALA A 199 10.50 9.18 -3.55
CA ALA A 199 11.83 9.53 -4.03
C ALA A 199 11.91 11.02 -4.44
N ILE A 200 10.85 11.51 -5.10
CA ILE A 200 10.75 12.90 -5.56
C ILE A 200 10.38 13.83 -4.40
N GLY A 201 9.33 13.52 -3.65
CA GLY A 201 8.81 14.40 -2.59
C GLY A 201 9.72 14.47 -1.36
N TYR A 202 10.24 13.32 -0.89
CA TYR A 202 11.00 13.25 0.36
C TYR A 202 12.51 13.18 0.17
N LEU A 203 12.98 12.27 -0.69
CA LEU A 203 14.42 12.00 -0.77
C LEU A 203 15.17 13.04 -1.60
N ALA A 204 14.61 13.52 -2.72
CA ALA A 204 15.26 14.55 -3.54
C ALA A 204 15.71 15.78 -2.71
N PRO A 205 14.86 16.39 -1.85
CA PRO A 205 15.33 17.48 -0.99
C PRO A 205 16.25 17.02 0.15
N ALA A 206 16.01 15.85 0.75
CA ALA A 206 16.80 15.36 1.89
C ALA A 206 18.25 14.96 1.53
N ARG A 207 18.51 14.58 0.28
CA ARG A 207 19.83 14.15 -0.22
C ARG A 207 20.94 15.18 -0.06
N ALA A 208 20.62 16.47 0.05
CA ALA A 208 21.62 17.52 0.26
C ALA A 208 22.23 17.50 1.67
N ARG A 209 21.64 16.73 2.61
CA ARG A 209 22.07 16.69 4.00
C ARG A 209 23.27 15.74 4.18
N PRO A 210 24.39 16.21 4.77
CA PRO A 210 25.64 15.43 4.85
C PRO A 210 25.55 14.22 5.81
N ASN A 211 24.53 14.18 6.67
CA ASN A 211 24.31 13.13 7.65
C ASN A 211 23.36 12.02 7.16
N LEU A 212 22.85 12.10 5.93
CA LEU A 212 22.03 11.06 5.29
C LEU A 212 22.81 10.36 4.18
N THR A 213 23.09 9.07 4.37
CA THR A 213 23.64 8.20 3.34
C THR A 213 22.51 7.35 2.73
N ILE A 214 22.37 7.35 1.41
CA ILE A 214 21.44 6.48 0.69
C ILE A 214 22.25 5.46 -0.13
N GLU A 215 22.07 4.19 0.18
CA GLU A 215 22.76 3.07 -0.46
C GLU A 215 21.76 2.18 -1.21
N ALA A 216 21.78 2.31 -2.53
CA ALA A 216 20.98 1.52 -3.46
C ALA A 216 21.65 0.17 -3.78
N ASN A 217 20.95 -0.69 -4.53
CA ASN A 217 21.42 -2.03 -4.94
C ASN A 217 22.03 -2.82 -3.77
N THR A 218 21.45 -2.65 -2.57
CA THR A 218 21.93 -3.23 -1.32
C THR A 218 20.82 -4.03 -0.68
N PHE A 219 20.92 -5.35 -0.80
CA PHE A 219 19.88 -6.26 -0.37
C PHE A 219 20.09 -6.66 1.10
N VAL A 220 19.12 -6.36 1.96
CA VAL A 220 19.18 -6.73 3.38
C VAL A 220 18.74 -8.18 3.56
N ARG A 221 19.65 -9.03 4.04
CA ARG A 221 19.41 -10.47 4.21
C ARG A 221 18.66 -10.75 5.51
N ARG A 222 19.14 -10.16 6.61
CA ARG A 222 18.65 -10.36 8.00
C ARG A 222 19.17 -9.27 8.94
N LEU A 223 18.53 -9.16 10.10
CA LEU A 223 19.02 -8.42 11.26
C LEU A 223 20.20 -9.17 11.91
N ILE A 224 21.09 -8.41 12.54
CA ILE A 224 22.16 -8.94 13.38
C ILE A 224 21.77 -8.71 14.83
N VAL A 225 21.56 -9.79 15.56
CA VAL A 225 21.15 -9.76 16.97
C VAL A 225 22.29 -10.28 17.83
N ASP A 226 22.61 -9.53 18.88
CA ASP A 226 23.47 -9.97 19.98
C ASP A 226 22.64 -9.98 21.26
N ARG A 227 22.47 -11.17 21.85
CA ARG A 227 21.61 -11.44 23.00
C ARG A 227 20.16 -10.97 22.76
N ASP A 228 19.79 -9.85 23.37
CA ASP A 228 18.44 -9.27 23.37
C ASP A 228 18.38 -7.92 22.66
N ARG A 229 19.40 -7.59 21.84
CA ARG A 229 19.47 -6.33 21.09
C ARG A 229 19.88 -6.56 19.64
N CYS A 230 19.27 -5.81 18.74
CA CYS A 230 19.79 -5.65 17.38
C CYS A 230 20.97 -4.69 17.35
N THR A 231 22.00 -5.04 16.60
CA THR A 231 23.25 -4.27 16.44
C THR A 231 23.48 -3.80 15.00
N GLY A 232 22.56 -4.09 14.09
CA GLY A 232 22.68 -3.75 12.67
C GLY A 232 22.08 -4.80 11.74
N VAL A 233 22.55 -4.82 10.50
CA VAL A 233 22.03 -5.68 9.42
C VAL A 233 23.15 -6.37 8.65
N GLU A 234 22.87 -7.56 8.16
CA GLU A 234 23.68 -8.24 7.15
C GLU A 234 23.15 -7.86 5.77
N VAL A 235 24.03 -7.32 4.92
CA VAL A 235 23.68 -6.82 3.59
C VAL A 235 24.47 -7.56 2.51
N GLU A 236 23.87 -7.69 1.35
CA GLU A 236 24.50 -8.16 0.11
C GLU A 236 24.57 -6.99 -0.87
N ARG A 237 25.79 -6.70 -1.33
CA ARG A 237 26.07 -5.66 -2.33
C ARG A 237 25.80 -6.20 -3.73
N GLU A 238 25.65 -5.29 -4.69
CA GLU A 238 25.47 -5.63 -6.11
C GLU A 238 26.54 -6.58 -6.67
N ASN A 239 27.77 -6.51 -6.17
CA ASN A 239 28.87 -7.40 -6.55
C ASN A 239 28.85 -8.79 -5.85
N GLY A 240 27.80 -9.09 -5.07
CA GLY A 240 27.64 -10.33 -4.30
C GLY A 240 28.38 -10.35 -2.95
N THR A 241 29.07 -9.28 -2.58
CA THR A 241 29.78 -9.21 -1.29
C THR A 241 28.78 -9.14 -0.15
N ILE A 242 28.94 -10.02 0.85
CA ILE A 242 28.16 -10.00 2.08
C ILE A 242 28.96 -9.28 3.17
N GLU A 243 28.36 -8.27 3.78
CA GLU A 243 28.99 -7.53 4.89
C GLU A 243 27.99 -7.16 5.98
N ARG A 244 28.54 -6.68 7.11
CA ARG A 244 27.77 -6.25 8.27
C ARG A 244 27.81 -4.74 8.35
N VAL A 245 26.63 -4.14 8.40
CA VAL A 245 26.43 -2.71 8.67
C VAL A 245 25.96 -2.57 10.10
N ARG A 246 26.61 -1.74 10.89
CA ARG A 246 26.27 -1.50 12.30
C ARG A 246 25.33 -0.30 12.43
N GLY A 247 24.35 -0.44 13.31
CA GLY A 247 23.37 0.59 13.61
C GLY A 247 22.96 0.54 15.08
N GLN A 248 22.84 1.69 15.75
CA GLN A 248 22.34 1.72 17.12
C GLN A 248 20.85 1.37 17.19
N SER A 249 20.06 1.81 16.21
CA SER A 249 18.71 1.29 15.93
C SER A 249 18.55 0.91 14.47
N VAL A 250 17.76 -0.14 14.24
CA VAL A 250 17.35 -0.56 12.89
C VAL A 250 15.84 -0.38 12.73
N VAL A 251 15.43 0.33 11.68
CA VAL A 251 14.03 0.52 11.31
C VAL A 251 13.73 -0.29 10.05
N LEU A 252 12.85 -1.28 10.15
CA LEU A 252 12.33 -2.03 9.01
C LEU A 252 11.19 -1.25 8.36
N SER A 253 11.41 -0.87 7.10
CA SER A 253 10.44 -0.19 6.23
C SER A 253 10.41 -0.86 4.84
N ALA A 254 10.59 -2.19 4.80
CA ALA A 254 10.67 -2.98 3.58
C ALA A 254 9.28 -3.38 3.03
N GLY A 255 8.21 -2.91 3.67
CA GLY A 255 6.82 -3.15 3.30
C GLY A 255 6.25 -4.43 3.88
N ALA A 256 4.93 -4.58 3.75
CA ALA A 256 4.14 -5.67 4.35
C ALA A 256 4.58 -7.08 3.95
N ILE A 257 5.37 -7.24 2.89
CA ILE A 257 5.84 -8.56 2.45
C ILE A 257 7.27 -8.83 2.94
N MET A 258 8.18 -7.86 2.78
CA MET A 258 9.60 -8.11 3.01
C MET A 258 10.01 -7.87 4.47
N SER A 259 9.38 -6.95 5.19
CA SER A 259 9.63 -6.74 6.63
C SER A 259 9.42 -8.01 7.47
N PRO A 260 8.27 -8.72 7.41
CA PRO A 260 8.12 -9.99 8.14
C PRO A 260 9.06 -11.09 7.63
N ALA A 261 9.40 -11.12 6.33
CA ALA A 261 10.34 -12.10 5.80
C ALA A 261 11.76 -11.89 6.36
N ILE A 262 12.20 -10.63 6.50
CA ILE A 262 13.46 -10.27 7.15
C ILE A 262 13.44 -10.70 8.62
N LEU A 263 12.36 -10.42 9.37
CA LEU A 263 12.23 -10.87 10.77
C LEU A 263 12.37 -12.39 10.89
N LYS A 264 11.63 -13.15 10.07
CA LYS A 264 11.67 -14.62 10.09
C LYS A 264 13.08 -15.14 9.81
N ARG A 265 13.74 -14.64 8.77
CA ARG A 265 15.16 -15.00 8.47
C ARG A 265 16.16 -14.55 9.53
N SER A 266 15.77 -13.62 10.39
CA SER A 266 16.55 -13.17 11.55
C SER A 266 16.30 -14.00 12.81
N GLY A 267 15.48 -15.06 12.73
CA GLY A 267 15.15 -15.89 13.88
C GLY A 267 13.99 -15.34 14.74
N ILE A 268 13.19 -14.43 14.20
CA ILE A 268 12.06 -13.77 14.89
C ILE A 268 10.78 -14.11 14.13
N GLY A 269 9.99 -15.05 14.67
CA GLY A 269 8.77 -15.51 14.01
C GLY A 269 8.25 -16.83 14.59
N PRO A 270 7.27 -17.49 13.94
CA PRO A 270 6.69 -18.73 14.44
C PRO A 270 7.76 -19.83 14.57
N ARG A 271 8.05 -20.30 15.79
CA ARG A 271 9.13 -21.28 16.07
C ARG A 271 9.14 -22.48 15.11
N ARG A 272 7.99 -23.11 14.90
CA ARG A 272 7.88 -24.32 14.07
C ARG A 272 8.28 -24.05 12.61
N GLU A 273 7.97 -22.87 12.10
CA GLU A 273 8.34 -22.46 10.75
C GLU A 273 9.84 -22.21 10.64
N LEU A 274 10.43 -21.55 11.63
CA LEU A 274 11.87 -21.26 11.67
C LEU A 274 12.71 -22.56 11.78
N GLU A 275 12.34 -23.44 12.71
CA GLU A 275 13.00 -24.74 12.92
C GLU A 275 12.92 -25.62 11.66
N LYS A 276 11.82 -25.56 10.91
CA LYS A 276 11.67 -26.28 9.63
C LYS A 276 12.74 -25.90 8.60
N PHE A 277 13.21 -24.66 8.61
CA PHE A 277 14.24 -24.17 7.68
C PHE A 277 15.63 -24.10 8.31
N GLY A 278 15.82 -24.62 9.53
CA GLY A 278 17.11 -24.59 10.23
C GLY A 278 17.55 -23.18 10.64
N ILE A 279 16.60 -22.26 10.84
CA ILE A 279 16.88 -20.91 11.33
C ILE A 279 16.87 -20.94 12.86
N ASP A 280 17.94 -20.45 13.49
CA ASP A 280 18.03 -20.34 14.94
C ASP A 280 16.92 -19.43 15.49
N VAL A 281 16.16 -19.94 16.44
CA VAL A 281 15.03 -19.20 17.04
C VAL A 281 15.56 -18.26 18.11
N ILE A 282 15.55 -16.96 17.81
CA ILE A 282 15.85 -15.88 18.76
C ILE A 282 14.60 -15.53 19.56
N ARG A 283 13.46 -15.37 18.86
CA ARG A 283 12.16 -15.06 19.46
C ARG A 283 11.06 -15.84 18.75
N ASP A 284 10.26 -16.52 19.56
CA ASP A 284 9.02 -17.17 19.11
C ASP A 284 7.91 -16.12 19.07
N ALA A 285 7.58 -15.66 17.88
CA ALA A 285 6.64 -14.57 17.64
C ALA A 285 5.62 -14.99 16.58
N ASN A 286 4.52 -15.61 17.02
CA ASN A 286 3.52 -16.21 16.13
C ASN A 286 2.80 -15.18 15.24
N GLY A 287 2.69 -13.92 15.68
CA GLY A 287 2.09 -12.84 14.88
C GLY A 287 2.88 -12.47 13.63
N VAL A 288 4.18 -12.77 13.54
CA VAL A 288 5.01 -12.40 12.38
C VAL A 288 4.59 -13.17 11.13
N GLY A 289 4.15 -12.44 10.11
CA GLY A 289 3.59 -12.97 8.88
C GLY A 289 2.12 -13.40 8.99
N GLY A 290 1.51 -13.34 10.18
CA GLY A 290 0.06 -13.50 10.34
C GLY A 290 -0.71 -12.23 9.96
N ASN A 291 -2.04 -12.23 10.09
CA ASN A 291 -2.90 -11.04 9.89
C ASN A 291 -2.69 -10.31 8.55
N LEU A 292 -2.29 -11.01 7.48
CA LEU A 292 -2.18 -10.38 6.16
C LEU A 292 -3.57 -9.91 5.71
N CYS A 293 -3.69 -8.62 5.45
CA CYS A 293 -4.95 -7.97 5.10
C CYS A 293 -4.76 -7.12 3.85
N ASP A 294 -5.74 -7.08 2.96
CA ASP A 294 -5.72 -6.40 1.66
C ASP A 294 -7.15 -6.30 1.12
N HIS A 295 -7.44 -5.40 0.18
CA HIS A 295 -8.77 -5.25 -0.41
C HIS A 295 -8.99 -6.30 -1.51
N PRO A 296 -9.98 -7.20 -1.39
CA PRO A 296 -10.37 -8.04 -2.50
C PRO A 296 -11.19 -7.24 -3.49
N ALA A 297 -10.80 -7.33 -4.76
CA ALA A 297 -11.46 -6.68 -5.88
C ALA A 297 -11.86 -7.67 -6.97
N LEU A 298 -12.94 -7.37 -7.68
CA LEU A 298 -13.38 -8.09 -8.86
C LEU A 298 -13.93 -7.09 -9.87
N ALA A 299 -13.39 -7.11 -11.09
CA ALA A 299 -13.80 -6.18 -12.13
C ALA A 299 -14.66 -6.84 -13.20
N ILE A 300 -15.59 -6.09 -13.78
CA ILE A 300 -16.18 -6.40 -15.07
C ILE A 300 -15.30 -5.81 -16.17
N SER A 301 -15.18 -6.52 -17.29
CA SER A 301 -14.44 -6.06 -18.47
C SER A 301 -15.43 -5.69 -19.57
N CYS A 302 -15.37 -4.45 -20.02
CA CYS A 302 -16.30 -3.88 -20.99
C CYS A 302 -15.58 -3.67 -22.32
N VAL A 303 -16.05 -4.32 -23.39
CA VAL A 303 -15.59 -4.02 -24.75
C VAL A 303 -16.20 -2.69 -25.17
N ALA A 304 -15.34 -1.75 -25.56
CA ALA A 304 -15.77 -0.42 -25.95
C ALA A 304 -16.42 -0.45 -27.33
N LYS A 305 -17.57 0.22 -27.47
CA LYS A 305 -18.31 0.36 -28.74
C LYS A 305 -17.57 1.23 -29.75
N ASP A 306 -16.92 2.28 -29.26
CA ASP A 306 -15.94 3.05 -30.01
C ASP A 306 -14.57 2.75 -29.44
N SER A 307 -13.66 2.18 -30.23
CA SER A 307 -12.32 1.86 -29.78
C SER A 307 -11.45 3.11 -29.54
N ALA A 308 -11.84 4.27 -30.08
CA ALA A 308 -11.08 5.52 -29.94
C ALA A 308 -11.04 6.06 -28.50
N ILE A 309 -11.98 5.66 -27.63
CA ILE A 309 -11.98 6.06 -26.21
C ILE A 309 -10.89 5.33 -25.39
N ILE A 310 -10.29 4.28 -25.96
CA ILE A 310 -9.27 3.46 -25.31
C ILE A 310 -7.89 3.92 -25.79
N ASP A 311 -7.25 4.74 -24.96
CA ASP A 311 -5.89 5.24 -25.19
C ASP A 311 -5.03 4.97 -23.95
N THR A 312 -4.03 4.09 -24.10
CA THR A 312 -3.13 3.69 -23.00
C THR A 312 -2.11 4.77 -22.62
N ASP A 313 -2.02 5.84 -23.40
CA ASP A 313 -1.24 7.03 -23.04
C ASP A 313 -2.03 8.00 -22.16
N GLN A 314 -3.34 7.79 -21.96
CA GLN A 314 -4.19 8.57 -21.04
C GLN A 314 -4.15 8.03 -19.60
N PRO A 315 -4.67 8.77 -18.61
CA PRO A 315 -4.73 8.29 -17.23
C PRO A 315 -5.54 6.99 -17.09
N LEU A 316 -4.95 5.98 -16.43
CA LEU A 316 -5.62 4.72 -16.11
C LEU A 316 -6.90 4.91 -15.27
N ILE A 317 -6.93 5.89 -14.38
CA ILE A 317 -8.06 6.14 -13.48
C ILE A 317 -8.17 7.63 -13.18
N GLN A 318 -9.40 8.13 -13.05
CA GLN A 318 -9.69 9.53 -12.71
C GLN A 318 -10.83 9.71 -11.73
N THR A 319 -11.76 8.75 -11.60
CA THR A 319 -12.96 8.87 -10.77
C THR A 319 -13.18 7.66 -9.87
N ILE A 320 -13.86 7.89 -8.75
CA ILE A 320 -14.14 6.93 -7.69
C ILE A 320 -15.60 7.05 -7.24
N LEU A 321 -16.18 5.95 -6.77
CA LEU A 321 -17.36 5.94 -5.93
C LEU A 321 -17.04 5.23 -4.61
N ARG A 322 -17.23 5.90 -3.48
CA ARG A 322 -17.19 5.30 -2.13
C ARG A 322 -18.60 5.29 -1.55
N TYR A 323 -19.07 4.18 -1.02
CA TYR A 323 -20.42 4.08 -0.47
C TYR A 323 -20.54 2.97 0.55
N THR A 324 -21.62 3.04 1.33
CA THR A 324 -21.97 2.02 2.32
C THR A 324 -23.01 1.09 1.73
N ALA A 325 -22.77 -0.21 1.84
CA ALA A 325 -23.80 -1.19 1.48
C ALA A 325 -25.04 -1.06 2.37
N ALA A 326 -26.23 -1.31 1.82
CA ALA A 326 -27.50 -1.04 2.49
C ALA A 326 -27.68 -1.73 3.87
N ASP A 327 -27.07 -2.89 4.07
CA ASP A 327 -27.08 -3.67 5.31
C ASP A 327 -25.73 -3.65 6.04
N SER A 328 -24.94 -2.58 5.87
CA SER A 328 -23.67 -2.39 6.56
C SER A 328 -23.74 -1.30 7.62
N ASP A 329 -23.10 -1.57 8.76
CA ASP A 329 -22.79 -0.60 9.80
C ASP A 329 -21.39 0.02 9.61
N LYS A 330 -20.65 -0.39 8.58
CA LYS A 330 -19.31 0.11 8.24
C LYS A 330 -19.40 1.15 7.13
N ARG A 331 -19.17 2.41 7.47
CA ARG A 331 -19.19 3.52 6.49
C ARG A 331 -18.17 3.28 5.36
N ASN A 332 -18.54 3.56 4.12
CA ASN A 332 -17.67 3.38 2.94
C ASN A 332 -16.96 2.01 2.89
N ASP A 333 -17.67 0.94 3.24
CA ASP A 333 -17.13 -0.42 3.18
C ASP A 333 -17.00 -0.95 1.75
N LEU A 334 -17.60 -0.26 0.78
CA LEU A 334 -17.54 -0.57 -0.64
C LEU A 334 -17.00 0.61 -1.46
N GLN A 335 -16.32 0.24 -2.54
CA GLN A 335 -15.82 1.17 -3.54
C GLN A 335 -16.03 0.61 -4.95
N ILE A 336 -16.34 1.50 -5.89
CA ILE A 336 -16.38 1.21 -7.34
C ILE A 336 -15.44 2.18 -8.05
N GLU A 337 -14.61 1.65 -8.93
CA GLU A 337 -13.65 2.40 -9.73
C GLU A 337 -13.81 2.11 -11.23
N LEU A 338 -13.61 3.11 -12.08
CA LEU A 338 -13.51 2.89 -13.53
C LEU A 338 -12.04 2.99 -13.98
N LEU A 339 -11.52 1.88 -14.52
CA LEU A 339 -10.23 1.84 -15.20
C LEU A 339 -10.45 2.19 -16.67
N SER A 340 -9.87 3.30 -17.12
CA SER A 340 -10.05 3.88 -18.47
C SER A 340 -9.66 2.93 -19.60
N PHE A 341 -8.78 1.98 -19.32
CA PHE A 341 -8.41 0.88 -20.19
C PHE A 341 -8.08 -0.36 -19.35
N GLY A 342 -8.26 -1.53 -19.93
CA GLY A 342 -7.98 -2.81 -19.29
C GLY A 342 -7.53 -3.86 -20.29
N GLY A 343 -6.82 -4.86 -19.79
CA GLY A 343 -6.48 -6.02 -20.61
C GLY A 343 -7.70 -6.92 -20.80
N ASN A 344 -8.02 -7.26 -22.05
CA ASN A 344 -8.77 -8.48 -22.34
C ASN A 344 -7.81 -9.49 -23.00
N ARG A 345 -8.18 -10.78 -22.93
CA ARG A 345 -7.39 -11.87 -23.54
C ARG A 345 -7.49 -11.95 -25.06
N GLU A 346 -8.40 -11.17 -25.66
CA GLU A 346 -8.77 -11.25 -27.08
C GLU A 346 -8.22 -10.10 -27.93
N GLY A 347 -7.54 -9.12 -27.33
CA GLY A 347 -6.98 -7.95 -28.00
C GLY A 347 -7.96 -6.82 -28.32
N ASN A 348 -9.21 -6.85 -27.86
CA ASN A 348 -10.18 -5.77 -28.15
C ASN A 348 -9.87 -4.50 -27.34
N ALA A 349 -10.32 -3.34 -27.82
CA ALA A 349 -10.34 -2.12 -27.03
C ALA A 349 -11.31 -2.28 -25.86
N SER A 350 -10.84 -2.15 -24.61
CA SER A 350 -11.67 -2.38 -23.44
C SER A 350 -11.28 -1.51 -22.26
N PHE A 351 -12.27 -1.17 -21.45
CA PHE A 351 -12.13 -0.56 -20.13
C PHE A 351 -12.71 -1.52 -19.07
N ALA A 352 -12.53 -1.22 -17.79
CA ALA A 352 -13.04 -2.07 -16.71
C ALA A 352 -13.70 -1.25 -15.61
N ILE A 353 -14.68 -1.85 -14.94
CA ILE A 353 -15.31 -1.29 -13.73
C ILE A 353 -15.04 -2.28 -12.60
N ALA A 354 -14.38 -1.84 -11.55
CA ALA A 354 -13.93 -2.68 -10.45
C ALA A 354 -14.82 -2.51 -9.22
N ALA A 355 -15.39 -3.62 -8.74
CA ALA A 355 -15.97 -3.72 -7.41
C ALA A 355 -14.84 -3.99 -6.41
N VAL A 356 -14.76 -3.19 -5.36
CA VAL A 356 -13.72 -3.33 -4.32
C VAL A 356 -14.38 -3.37 -2.95
N LEU A 357 -13.95 -4.33 -2.12
CA LEU A 357 -14.30 -4.40 -0.71
C LEU A 357 -13.22 -3.68 0.10
N GLU A 358 -13.60 -2.58 0.74
CA GLU A 358 -12.68 -1.71 1.48
C GLU A 358 -12.66 -2.06 2.98
N TYR A 359 -13.73 -2.66 3.53
CA TYR A 359 -13.73 -3.18 4.90
C TYR A 359 -13.69 -4.71 4.91
N THR A 360 -12.59 -5.28 5.39
CA THR A 360 -12.33 -6.73 5.29
C THR A 360 -12.22 -7.43 6.64
N PHE A 361 -12.90 -8.57 6.78
CA PHE A 361 -12.83 -9.44 7.96
C PHE A 361 -11.82 -10.57 7.81
N GLY A 362 -11.68 -11.12 6.61
CA GLY A 362 -10.77 -12.21 6.30
C GLY A 362 -9.32 -11.84 6.54
N ARG A 363 -8.51 -12.84 6.89
CA ARG A 363 -7.07 -12.69 7.10
C ARG A 363 -6.31 -13.80 6.38
N GLY A 364 -5.28 -13.40 5.68
CA GLY A 364 -4.30 -14.27 5.06
C GLY A 364 -3.07 -14.48 5.93
N GLU A 365 -2.05 -15.05 5.33
CA GLU A 365 -0.74 -15.23 5.94
C GLU A 365 0.41 -15.12 4.93
N LEU A 366 1.60 -14.88 5.46
CA LEU A 366 2.88 -14.88 4.77
C LEU A 366 3.82 -15.87 5.46
N ARG A 367 4.37 -16.81 4.70
CA ARG A 367 5.30 -17.85 5.19
C ARG A 367 6.58 -17.86 4.37
N LEU A 368 7.70 -18.23 4.97
CA LEU A 368 8.93 -18.52 4.25
C LEU A 368 8.75 -19.77 3.39
N ALA A 369 9.30 -19.72 2.19
CA ALA A 369 9.49 -20.90 1.34
C ALA A 369 10.88 -21.55 1.57
N SER A 370 11.84 -20.77 2.06
CA SER A 370 13.25 -21.16 2.27
C SER A 370 13.91 -20.22 3.28
N ALA A 371 15.05 -20.64 3.85
CA ALA A 371 15.96 -19.75 4.57
C ALA A 371 16.82 -18.86 3.63
N ASP A 372 16.92 -19.23 2.35
CA ASP A 372 17.60 -18.42 1.33
C ASP A 372 16.86 -17.09 1.14
N PRO A 373 17.50 -15.93 1.39
CA PRO A 373 16.84 -14.65 1.32
C PRO A 373 16.44 -14.25 -0.11
N HIS A 374 16.98 -14.90 -1.16
CA HIS A 374 16.61 -14.66 -2.55
C HIS A 374 15.34 -15.40 -2.99
N VAL A 375 14.82 -16.32 -2.15
CA VAL A 375 13.57 -17.03 -2.42
C VAL A 375 12.41 -16.23 -1.84
N ALA A 376 11.46 -15.87 -2.71
CA ALA A 376 10.26 -15.14 -2.32
C ALA A 376 9.42 -15.92 -1.27
N PRO A 377 8.78 -15.23 -0.31
CA PRO A 377 7.86 -15.87 0.61
C PRO A 377 6.61 -16.38 -0.11
N ILE A 378 5.93 -17.35 0.51
CA ILE A 378 4.58 -17.78 0.16
C ILE A 378 3.60 -16.76 0.72
N ILE A 379 2.73 -16.21 -0.13
CA ILE A 379 1.76 -15.16 0.21
C ILE A 379 0.37 -15.70 -0.10
N GLU A 380 -0.49 -15.81 0.91
CA GLU A 380 -1.85 -16.35 0.76
C GLU A 380 -2.85 -15.38 1.38
N ASN A 381 -3.60 -14.66 0.56
CA ASN A 381 -4.57 -13.66 1.04
C ASN A 381 -5.89 -14.28 1.50
N ARG A 382 -6.26 -15.45 0.94
CA ARG A 382 -7.51 -16.17 1.29
C ARG A 382 -8.77 -15.31 1.12
N PHE A 383 -8.80 -14.50 0.05
CA PHE A 383 -9.91 -13.61 -0.24
C PHE A 383 -11.22 -14.38 -0.36
N CYS A 384 -12.28 -13.82 0.24
CA CYS A 384 -13.63 -14.37 0.21
C CYS A 384 -13.77 -15.79 0.83
N GLU A 385 -12.77 -16.27 1.59
CA GLU A 385 -12.97 -17.44 2.46
C GLU A 385 -13.85 -17.09 3.67
N ASP A 386 -13.82 -15.85 4.15
CA ASP A 386 -14.81 -15.31 5.08
C ASP A 386 -16.10 -14.97 4.33
N ASP A 387 -17.22 -15.56 4.76
CA ASP A 387 -18.53 -15.39 4.12
C ASP A 387 -19.04 -13.94 4.18
N ARG A 388 -18.63 -13.14 5.18
CA ARG A 388 -19.01 -11.73 5.27
C ARG A 388 -18.39 -10.93 4.14
N ASP A 389 -17.09 -11.12 3.91
CA ASP A 389 -16.38 -10.48 2.80
C ASP A 389 -16.95 -10.91 1.45
N ALA A 390 -17.18 -12.21 1.29
CA ALA A 390 -17.70 -12.77 0.03
C ALA A 390 -19.09 -12.19 -0.32
N ARG A 391 -20.00 -12.11 0.65
CA ARG A 391 -21.34 -11.53 0.45
C ARG A 391 -21.27 -10.04 0.18
N ARG A 392 -20.43 -9.31 0.91
CA ARG A 392 -20.28 -7.85 0.75
C ARG A 392 -19.72 -7.50 -0.63
N LEU A 393 -18.67 -8.20 -1.07
CA LEU A 393 -18.12 -8.03 -2.41
C LEU A 393 -19.10 -8.46 -3.51
N ALA A 394 -19.90 -9.51 -3.28
CA ALA A 394 -20.95 -9.92 -4.22
C ALA A 394 -22.03 -8.85 -4.40
N SER A 395 -22.43 -8.14 -3.33
CA SER A 395 -23.32 -6.98 -3.43
C SER A 395 -22.69 -5.87 -4.26
N CYS A 396 -21.43 -5.52 -3.98
CA CYS A 396 -20.70 -4.49 -4.73
C CYS A 396 -20.58 -4.85 -6.22
N PHE A 397 -20.39 -6.13 -6.53
CA PHE A 397 -20.31 -6.60 -7.90
C PHE A 397 -21.65 -6.48 -8.65
N ARG A 398 -22.79 -6.62 -7.97
CA ARG A 398 -24.11 -6.34 -8.56
C ARG A 398 -24.30 -4.86 -8.86
N ASP A 399 -23.90 -4.01 -7.92
CA ASP A 399 -23.93 -2.56 -8.13
C ASP A 399 -23.04 -2.17 -9.32
N THR A 400 -21.87 -2.81 -9.45
CA THR A 400 -20.97 -2.66 -10.60
C THR A 400 -21.60 -3.11 -11.92
N LEU A 401 -22.40 -4.20 -11.93
CA LEU A 401 -23.15 -4.60 -13.12
C LEU A 401 -24.23 -3.57 -13.48
N ALA A 402 -24.89 -2.96 -12.50
CA ALA A 402 -25.86 -1.89 -12.74
C ALA A 402 -25.23 -0.67 -13.43
N PHE A 403 -23.98 -0.33 -13.13
CA PHE A 403 -23.23 0.70 -13.86
C PHE A 403 -23.07 0.39 -15.36
N ALA A 404 -22.87 -0.88 -15.72
CA ALA A 404 -22.76 -1.28 -17.12
C ALA A 404 -24.10 -1.23 -17.88
N GLU A 405 -25.23 -1.17 -17.15
CA GLU A 405 -26.58 -1.09 -17.70
C GLU A 405 -27.16 0.33 -17.66
N ALA A 406 -26.59 1.23 -16.86
CA ALA A 406 -27.02 2.61 -16.70
C ALA A 406 -26.41 3.57 -17.74
N PRO A 407 -27.21 4.28 -18.55
CA PRO A 407 -26.72 5.38 -19.38
C PRO A 407 -26.18 6.55 -18.53
N PRO A 408 -25.19 7.30 -19.04
CA PRO A 408 -24.61 7.20 -20.39
C PRO A 408 -23.56 6.10 -20.55
N LEU A 409 -23.00 5.54 -19.47
CA LEU A 409 -21.91 4.55 -19.55
C LEU A 409 -22.29 3.30 -20.37
N ALA A 410 -23.51 2.79 -20.18
CA ALA A 410 -24.05 1.67 -20.95
C ALA A 410 -24.02 1.90 -22.47
N ASN A 411 -24.16 3.15 -22.93
CA ASN A 411 -24.13 3.47 -24.37
C ASN A 411 -22.74 3.30 -24.99
N MET A 412 -21.69 3.27 -24.16
CA MET A 412 -20.29 3.12 -24.58
C MET A 412 -19.85 1.65 -24.61
N ILE A 413 -20.67 0.73 -24.11
CA ILE A 413 -20.34 -0.69 -23.99
C ILE A 413 -20.96 -1.46 -25.17
N GLU A 414 -20.13 -2.19 -25.92
CA GLU A 414 -20.61 -3.12 -26.94
C GLU A 414 -21.10 -4.42 -26.31
N LYS A 415 -20.28 -4.98 -25.41
CA LYS A 415 -20.55 -6.21 -24.66
C LYS A 415 -19.64 -6.32 -23.44
N LEU A 416 -20.01 -7.16 -22.48
CA LEU A 416 -19.12 -7.58 -21.40
C LEU A 416 -18.24 -8.74 -21.87
N ALA A 417 -16.92 -8.58 -21.77
CA ALA A 417 -15.94 -9.65 -21.97
C ALA A 417 -15.77 -10.50 -20.69
N PHE A 418 -16.07 -9.93 -19.53
CA PHE A 418 -16.12 -10.62 -18.25
C PHE A 418 -17.12 -9.90 -17.33
N PRO A 419 -17.94 -10.61 -16.53
CA PRO A 419 -18.01 -12.07 -16.43
C PRO A 419 -18.67 -12.71 -17.65
N ASN A 420 -18.57 -14.04 -17.76
CA ASN A 420 -19.38 -14.77 -18.73
C ASN A 420 -20.82 -14.87 -18.18
N LEU A 421 -21.73 -14.10 -18.78
CA LEU A 421 -23.14 -14.02 -18.36
C LEU A 421 -23.89 -15.35 -18.50
N ASP A 422 -23.45 -16.26 -19.38
CA ASP A 422 -24.05 -17.60 -19.53
C ASP A 422 -23.88 -18.48 -18.28
N ARG A 423 -22.97 -18.09 -17.37
CA ARG A 423 -22.77 -18.79 -16.10
C ARG A 423 -23.76 -18.38 -15.01
N GLY A 424 -24.70 -17.49 -15.32
CA GLY A 424 -25.64 -16.92 -14.38
C GLY A 424 -25.05 -15.72 -13.63
N ILE A 425 -25.95 -14.78 -13.29
CA ILE A 425 -25.68 -13.58 -12.50
C ILE A 425 -26.58 -13.50 -11.27
N ASP A 426 -27.20 -14.62 -10.90
CA ASP A 426 -27.91 -14.76 -9.63
C ASP A 426 -26.94 -14.70 -8.44
N ASP A 427 -27.53 -14.63 -7.25
CA ASP A 427 -26.79 -14.45 -6.01
C ASP A 427 -25.73 -15.51 -5.74
N GLU A 428 -26.04 -16.76 -6.03
CA GLU A 428 -25.15 -17.90 -5.80
C GLU A 428 -23.98 -17.86 -6.81
N SER A 429 -24.30 -17.58 -8.07
CA SER A 429 -23.32 -17.46 -9.16
C SER A 429 -22.34 -16.32 -8.93
N ILE A 430 -22.79 -15.14 -8.50
CA ILE A 430 -21.90 -14.00 -8.19
C ILE A 430 -21.05 -14.29 -6.96
N LEU A 431 -21.64 -14.85 -5.89
CA LEU A 431 -20.90 -15.21 -4.68
C LEU A 431 -19.77 -16.20 -5.00
N LYS A 432 -20.08 -17.23 -5.79
CA LYS A 432 -19.10 -18.20 -6.27
C LYS A 432 -18.00 -17.53 -7.10
N LEU A 433 -18.38 -16.59 -7.97
CA LEU A 433 -17.41 -15.83 -8.77
C LEU A 433 -16.43 -15.06 -7.89
N CYS A 434 -16.91 -14.35 -6.86
CA CYS A 434 -16.05 -13.66 -5.89
C CYS A 434 -15.07 -14.65 -5.22
N LYS A 435 -15.56 -15.79 -4.72
CA LYS A 435 -14.70 -16.82 -4.10
C LYS A 435 -13.65 -17.40 -5.05
N GLU A 436 -13.94 -17.49 -6.34
CA GLU A 436 -13.04 -18.09 -7.33
C GLU A 436 -12.14 -17.08 -8.05
N ARG A 437 -12.50 -15.80 -8.09
CA ARG A 437 -11.89 -14.82 -9.02
C ARG A 437 -11.43 -13.52 -8.40
N SER A 438 -11.74 -13.23 -7.13
CA SER A 438 -11.21 -12.04 -6.46
C SER A 438 -9.70 -11.95 -6.58
N GLY A 439 -9.20 -10.73 -6.74
CA GLY A 439 -7.79 -10.39 -6.77
C GLY A 439 -7.49 -9.29 -5.76
N SER A 440 -6.20 -9.01 -5.59
CA SER A 440 -5.69 -7.97 -4.71
C SER A 440 -5.92 -6.60 -5.32
N GLY A 441 -6.40 -5.65 -4.50
CA GLY A 441 -6.32 -4.20 -4.74
C GLY A 441 -4.90 -3.65 -4.61
N TYR A 442 -3.94 -4.52 -4.34
CA TYR A 442 -2.52 -4.25 -4.15
C TYR A 442 -2.18 -3.48 -2.87
N HIS A 443 -2.93 -3.71 -1.79
CA HIS A 443 -2.81 -3.04 -0.49
C HIS A 443 -2.48 -3.98 0.68
N PRO A 444 -1.49 -4.90 0.57
CA PRO A 444 -1.13 -5.80 1.66
C PRO A 444 -0.63 -5.01 2.86
N CYS A 445 -1.09 -5.40 4.05
CA CYS A 445 -0.73 -4.81 5.33
C CYS A 445 -0.84 -5.84 6.47
N GLY A 446 -0.48 -5.45 7.69
CA GLY A 446 -0.80 -6.18 8.93
C GLY A 446 0.07 -7.39 9.30
N THR A 447 1.08 -7.69 8.49
CA THR A 447 1.98 -8.84 8.68
C THR A 447 2.98 -8.73 9.84
N ALA A 448 3.04 -7.58 10.50
CA ALA A 448 3.77 -7.33 11.73
C ALA A 448 2.97 -6.38 12.63
N ARG A 449 1.66 -6.68 12.79
CA ARG A 449 0.65 -5.85 13.43
C ARG A 449 1.10 -5.21 14.76
N MET A 450 0.76 -3.94 14.94
CA MET A 450 0.89 -3.23 16.21
C MET A 450 -0.21 -3.59 17.22
N GLY A 451 0.15 -3.59 18.50
CA GLY A 451 -0.80 -3.76 19.60
C GLY A 451 -0.12 -3.96 20.95
N PRO A 452 -0.90 -4.04 22.04
CA PRO A 452 -0.42 -4.36 23.38
C PRO A 452 0.35 -5.67 23.41
N LYS A 453 1.44 -5.73 24.17
CA LYS A 453 2.34 -6.90 24.26
C LYS A 453 1.62 -8.18 24.70
N GLU A 454 0.52 -8.03 25.44
CA GLU A 454 -0.33 -9.10 25.94
C GLU A 454 -1.12 -9.78 24.81
N ASN A 455 -1.31 -9.09 23.68
CA ASN A 455 -1.91 -9.67 22.49
C ASN A 455 -0.88 -10.54 21.76
N PRO A 456 -1.09 -11.88 21.66
CA PRO A 456 -0.14 -12.80 21.04
C PRO A 456 0.07 -12.58 19.54
N ASP A 457 -0.86 -11.89 18.87
CA ASP A 457 -0.78 -11.56 17.44
C ASP A 457 -0.05 -10.22 17.21
N SER A 458 0.22 -9.45 18.26
CA SER A 458 1.00 -8.20 18.15
C SER A 458 2.49 -8.50 17.99
N VAL A 459 3.13 -7.78 17.07
CA VAL A 459 4.57 -7.87 16.81
C VAL A 459 5.30 -6.65 17.33
N VAL A 460 4.67 -5.46 17.22
CA VAL A 460 5.22 -4.21 17.72
C VAL A 460 4.26 -3.51 18.67
N ASN A 461 4.78 -2.62 19.52
CA ASN A 461 3.95 -1.68 20.26
C ASN A 461 3.49 -0.51 19.35
N GLU A 462 2.69 0.41 19.90
CA GLU A 462 2.17 1.57 19.15
C GLU A 462 3.27 2.53 18.63
N PHE A 463 4.51 2.44 19.13
CA PHE A 463 5.65 3.23 18.65
C PHE A 463 6.48 2.51 17.58
N GLY A 464 6.01 1.33 17.13
CA GLY A 464 6.70 0.49 16.15
C GLY A 464 7.85 -0.33 16.72
N GLN A 465 8.08 -0.34 18.04
CA GLN A 465 9.16 -1.12 18.65
C GLN A 465 8.80 -2.60 18.72
N LEU A 466 9.70 -3.46 18.25
CA LEU A 466 9.53 -4.91 18.29
C LEU A 466 9.42 -5.43 19.73
N HIS A 467 8.40 -6.25 19.99
CA HIS A 467 8.21 -6.83 21.31
C HIS A 467 9.36 -7.78 21.68
N GLY A 468 9.98 -7.53 22.84
CA GLY A 468 10.98 -8.43 23.41
C GLY A 468 12.37 -8.40 22.76
N LEU A 469 12.64 -7.45 21.87
CA LEU A 469 13.97 -7.22 21.30
C LEU A 469 14.26 -5.73 21.16
N ALA A 470 15.32 -5.24 21.78
CA ALA A 470 15.67 -3.82 21.72
C ALA A 470 16.28 -3.44 20.36
N ASN A 471 16.22 -2.14 20.04
CA ASN A 471 16.85 -1.52 18.86
C ASN A 471 16.30 -1.99 17.50
N VAL A 472 15.09 -2.55 17.47
CA VAL A 472 14.37 -2.86 16.22
C VAL A 472 13.04 -2.15 16.23
N LEU A 473 12.79 -1.40 15.18
CA LEU A 473 11.51 -0.80 14.88
C LEU A 473 10.98 -1.35 13.56
N ILE A 474 9.67 -1.34 13.41
CA ILE A 474 8.99 -1.60 12.14
C ILE A 474 8.07 -0.41 11.88
N ALA A 475 8.19 0.16 10.69
CA ALA A 475 7.51 1.38 10.31
C ALA A 475 7.18 1.32 8.81
N ASP A 476 6.17 0.52 8.47
CA ASP A 476 5.56 0.42 7.14
C ASP A 476 4.17 -0.23 7.25
N ALA A 477 3.52 -0.54 6.13
CA ALA A 477 2.19 -1.16 6.12
C ALA A 477 2.06 -2.47 6.90
N SER A 478 3.15 -3.17 7.21
CA SER A 478 3.11 -4.38 8.04
C SER A 478 2.55 -4.13 9.45
N ILE A 479 2.69 -2.92 10.00
CA ILE A 479 2.24 -2.65 11.38
C ILE A 479 0.73 -2.36 11.49
N MET A 480 0.05 -2.10 10.38
CA MET A 480 -1.37 -1.73 10.38
C MET A 480 -2.24 -2.87 10.94
N PRO A 481 -3.06 -2.66 11.99
CA PRO A 481 -3.95 -3.69 12.54
C PRO A 481 -4.95 -4.24 11.51
N SER A 482 -5.45 -3.34 10.67
CA SER A 482 -6.34 -3.58 9.54
C SER A 482 -5.95 -2.67 8.38
N VAL A 483 -6.31 -3.05 7.17
CA VAL A 483 -6.19 -2.16 6.01
C VAL A 483 -7.18 -1.00 6.19
N PRO A 484 -6.77 0.27 6.03
CA PRO A 484 -7.72 1.38 6.00
C PRO A 484 -8.59 1.28 4.74
N ARG A 485 -9.81 1.86 4.75
CA ARG A 485 -10.72 1.92 3.59
C ARG A 485 -10.23 2.90 2.51
N ALA A 486 -8.98 2.72 2.09
CA ALA A 486 -8.27 3.42 1.02
C ALA A 486 -6.96 2.71 0.63
N ASN A 487 -6.33 3.16 -0.47
CA ASN A 487 -5.00 2.72 -0.85
C ASN A 487 -3.96 2.98 0.26
N THR A 488 -3.08 2.02 0.52
CA THR A 488 -2.15 2.07 1.68
C THR A 488 -0.96 3.01 1.53
N ASN A 489 -0.77 3.67 0.38
CA ASN A 489 0.41 4.51 0.14
C ASN A 489 0.46 5.71 1.09
N LEU A 490 -0.58 6.54 1.16
CA LEU A 490 -0.58 7.71 2.03
C LEU A 490 -0.48 7.30 3.50
N THR A 491 -1.18 6.25 3.91
CA THR A 491 -1.12 5.74 5.28
C THR A 491 0.28 5.20 5.63
N SER A 492 1.00 4.60 4.68
CA SER A 492 2.40 4.20 4.87
C SER A 492 3.33 5.40 5.03
N ILE A 493 3.12 6.47 4.26
CA ILE A 493 3.87 7.73 4.42
C ILE A 493 3.55 8.35 5.78
N MET A 494 2.27 8.35 6.20
CA MET A 494 1.83 8.85 7.51
C MET A 494 2.50 8.09 8.67
N ILE A 495 2.60 6.76 8.57
CA ILE A 495 3.35 5.94 9.54
C ILE A 495 4.82 6.42 9.60
N GLY A 496 5.45 6.61 8.44
CA GLY A 496 6.83 7.08 8.36
C GLY A 496 7.03 8.50 8.90
N GLU A 497 6.07 9.40 8.67
CA GLU A 497 6.02 10.75 9.22
C GLU A 497 5.94 10.73 10.76
N LYS A 498 5.02 9.95 11.34
CA LYS A 498 4.87 9.86 12.81
C LYS A 498 6.11 9.27 13.46
N ILE A 499 6.53 8.08 13.03
CA ILE A 499 7.68 7.39 13.64
C ILE A 499 8.98 8.15 13.40
N GLY A 500 9.18 8.72 12.20
CA GLY A 500 10.33 9.56 11.90
C GLY A 500 10.37 10.82 12.78
N GLU A 501 9.22 11.45 13.01
CA GLU A 501 9.12 12.61 13.90
C GLU A 501 9.37 12.24 15.36
N TRP A 502 8.83 11.12 15.86
CA TRP A 502 9.12 10.65 17.22
C TRP A 502 10.59 10.30 17.40
N LEU A 503 11.21 9.63 16.42
CA LEU A 503 12.64 9.33 16.46
C LEU A 503 13.44 10.64 16.60
N ARG A 504 13.10 11.66 15.82
CA ARG A 504 13.77 12.97 15.81
C ARG A 504 13.53 13.76 17.10
N ALA A 505 12.27 13.97 17.47
CA ALA A 505 11.85 14.92 18.50
C ALA A 505 11.60 14.29 19.89
N SER A 506 11.50 12.96 19.97
CA SER A 506 11.23 12.22 21.22
C SER A 506 12.07 10.95 21.34
N PRO A 507 13.42 11.04 21.22
CA PRO A 507 14.32 9.89 21.23
C PRO A 507 14.20 9.00 22.48
N SER A 508 13.79 9.57 23.62
CA SER A 508 13.59 8.84 24.87
C SER A 508 12.54 7.72 24.78
N ILE A 509 11.56 7.82 23.87
CA ILE A 509 10.61 6.72 23.58
C ILE A 509 11.37 5.46 23.12
N TYR A 510 12.46 5.66 22.39
CA TYR A 510 13.27 4.62 21.77
C TYR A 510 14.50 4.22 22.59
N GLY A 511 14.67 4.82 23.77
CA GLY A 511 15.78 4.52 24.68
C GLY A 511 17.11 5.17 24.28
N PHE A 512 17.05 6.28 23.53
CA PHE A 512 18.19 7.13 23.18
C PHE A 512 18.23 8.41 24.01
#